data_AF-A0AA40P0S4-F1
#
_entry.id   AF-A0AA40P0S4-F1
#
_cell.length_a   1.000
_cell.length_b   1.000
_cell.length_c   1.000
_cell.angle_alpha   90.00
_cell.angle_beta   90.00
_cell.angle_gamma   90.00
#
_symmetry.space_group_name_H-M   'P 1'
#
loop_
_entity.id
_entity.type
_entity.pdbx_description
1 polymer ?
#
loop_
_entity_poly.entity_id
_entity_poly.type
_entity_poly.pdbx_seq_one_letter_code
_entity_poly.pdbx_strand_id
1 'polypeptide(L)'
;MFEVTTVQGSANAALIAGYGTSGILVAFAARHHPLAIIVCAILLGGLEASGGLLQRRLGLPDATTLILEGLLFTNLLLWEALGGRIAAWKVRLTASPASLDKGALQHG
;
A
#
# COMPACT_ATOMS: atom_id res chain seq x y z
N MET A 1 -28.38 14.63 4.57
CA MET A 1 -27.40 13.98 5.46
C MET A 1 -27.58 12.45 5.57
N PHE A 2 -28.65 11.85 5.02
CA PHE A 2 -28.88 10.39 5.07
C PHE A 2 -28.03 9.55 4.10
N GLU A 3 -27.53 10.16 3.03
CA GLU A 3 -26.74 9.48 1.99
C GLU A 3 -25.36 9.04 2.48
N VAL A 4 -24.75 9.80 3.40
CA VAL A 4 -23.44 9.45 3.98
C VAL A 4 -23.58 8.29 4.96
N THR A 5 -24.70 8.18 5.67
CA THR A 5 -24.92 7.12 6.67
C THR A 5 -25.02 5.73 6.05
N THR A 6 -25.61 5.62 4.85
CA THR A 6 -25.70 4.34 4.11
C THR A 6 -24.35 3.95 3.49
N VAL A 7 -23.61 4.91 2.93
CA VAL A 7 -22.24 4.68 2.41
C VAL A 7 -21.31 4.25 3.55
N GLN A 8 -21.38 4.93 4.70
CA GLN A 8 -20.60 4.58 5.89
C GLN A 8 -20.95 3.17 6.39
N GLY A 9 -22.23 2.77 6.34
CA GLY A 9 -22.66 1.42 6.68
C GLY A 9 -22.10 0.35 5.72
N SER A 10 -22.05 0.62 4.42
CA SER A 10 -21.47 -0.29 3.43
C SER A 10 -19.94 -0.44 3.56
N ALA A 11 -19.24 0.65 3.88
CA ALA A 11 -17.81 0.63 4.17
C ALA A 11 -17.51 -0.13 5.47
N ASN A 12 -18.37 0.02 6.48
CA ASN A 12 -18.25 -0.71 7.75
C ASN A 12 -18.60 -2.20 7.59
N ALA A 13 -19.53 -2.56 6.72
CA ALA A 13 -19.90 -3.95 6.46
C ALA A 13 -18.71 -4.79 5.95
N ALA A 14 -17.83 -4.20 5.13
CA ALA A 14 -16.59 -4.86 4.68
C ALA A 14 -15.57 -5.04 5.82
N LEU A 15 -15.51 -4.10 6.77
CA LEU A 15 -14.70 -4.20 7.99
C LEU A 15 -15.25 -5.26 8.95
N ILE A 16 -16.59 -5.35 9.10
CA ILE A 16 -17.28 -6.29 9.99
C ILE A 16 -17.18 -7.74 9.49
N ALA A 17 -17.06 -7.96 8.18
CA ALA A 17 -16.91 -9.29 7.58
C ALA A 17 -15.52 -9.94 7.80
N GLY A 18 -14.59 -9.28 8.51
CA GLY A 18 -13.25 -9.81 8.81
C GLY A 18 -12.24 -9.71 7.67
N TYR A 19 -12.66 -9.27 6.47
CA TYR A 19 -11.78 -9.10 5.30
C TYR A 19 -11.26 -7.67 5.13
N GLY A 20 -11.57 -6.76 6.05
CA GLY A 20 -11.21 -5.35 5.93
C GLY A 20 -9.70 -5.08 5.86
N THR A 21 -8.92 -5.69 6.77
CA THR A 21 -7.46 -5.49 6.82
C THR A 21 -6.77 -6.08 5.60
N SER A 22 -7.08 -7.34 5.27
CA SER A 22 -6.49 -8.02 4.12
C SER A 22 -6.93 -7.39 2.81
N GLY A 23 -8.18 -6.93 2.71
CA GLY A 23 -8.69 -6.22 1.55
C GLY A 23 -7.97 -4.89 1.29
N ILE A 24 -7.65 -4.13 2.34
CA ILE A 24 -6.86 -2.89 2.22
C ILE A 24 -5.43 -3.21 1.75
N LEU A 25 -4.81 -4.26 2.30
CA LEU A 25 -3.49 -4.71 1.87
C LEU A 25 -3.49 -5.07 0.38
N VAL A 26 -4.45 -5.90 -0.07
CA VAL A 26 -4.59 -6.28 -1.49
C VAL A 26 -4.76 -5.05 -2.38
N ALA A 27 -5.61 -4.10 -1.98
CA ALA A 27 -5.86 -2.89 -2.75
C ALA A 27 -4.58 -2.06 -2.95
N PHE A 28 -3.78 -1.90 -1.90
CA PHE A 28 -2.48 -1.24 -1.95
C PHE A 28 -1.46 -2.02 -2.76
N ALA A 29 -1.38 -3.35 -2.56
CA ALA A 29 -0.43 -4.21 -3.26
C ALA A 29 -0.68 -4.21 -4.78
N ALA A 30 -1.95 -4.15 -5.19
CA ALA A 30 -2.35 -4.12 -6.59
C ALA A 30 -2.29 -2.71 -7.22
N ARG A 31 -1.92 -1.66 -6.47
CA ARG A 31 -1.94 -0.25 -6.92
C ARG A 31 -3.27 0.15 -7.58
N HIS A 32 -4.38 -0.35 -7.05
CA HIS A 32 -5.73 -0.15 -7.58
C HIS A 32 -5.99 -0.66 -9.02
N HIS A 33 -5.14 -1.54 -9.57
CA HIS A 33 -5.35 -2.13 -10.89
C HIS A 33 -6.25 -3.38 -10.82
N PRO A 34 -7.42 -3.40 -11.50
CA PRO A 34 -8.46 -4.42 -11.29
C PRO A 34 -8.01 -5.85 -11.60
N LEU A 35 -7.17 -6.06 -12.62
CA LEU A 35 -6.63 -7.40 -12.92
C LEU A 35 -5.57 -7.84 -11.91
N ALA A 36 -4.80 -6.89 -11.35
CA ALA A 36 -3.77 -7.20 -10.37
C ALA A 36 -4.39 -7.57 -9.00
N ILE A 37 -5.54 -6.97 -8.67
CA ILE A 37 -6.29 -7.28 -7.45
C ILE A 37 -6.60 -8.78 -7.35
N ILE A 38 -7.05 -9.40 -8.44
CA ILE A 38 -7.40 -10.83 -8.46
C ILE A 38 -6.17 -11.68 -8.09
N VAL A 39 -5.03 -11.40 -8.71
CA VAL A 39 -3.78 -12.14 -8.46
C VAL A 39 -3.29 -11.90 -7.02
N CYS A 40 -3.27 -10.64 -6.56
CA CYS A 40 -2.87 -10.30 -5.20
C CYS A 40 -3.78 -10.95 -4.14
N ALA A 41 -5.09 -10.98 -4.37
CA ALA A 41 -6.06 -11.61 -3.47
C ALA A 41 -5.83 -13.12 -3.35
N ILE A 42 -5.53 -13.81 -4.46
CA ILE A 42 -5.21 -15.25 -4.44
C ILE A 42 -3.92 -15.51 -3.68
N LEU A 43 -2.88 -14.70 -3.92
CA LEU A 43 -1.59 -14.85 -3.23
C LEU A 43 -1.73 -14.62 -1.72
N LEU A 44 -2.47 -13.58 -1.31
CA LEU A 44 -2.67 -13.27 0.09
C LEU A 44 -3.58 -14.30 0.78
N GLY A 45 -4.66 -14.73 0.12
CA GLY A 45 -5.52 -15.80 0.64
C GLY A 45 -4.79 -17.14 0.78
N GLY A 46 -3.86 -17.44 -0.13
CA GLY A 46 -2.95 -18.59 0.00
C GLY A 46 -1.99 -18.47 1.18
N LEU A 47 -1.47 -17.27 1.45
CA LEU A 47 -0.63 -16.98 2.62
C LEU A 47 -1.41 -17.15 3.93
N GLU A 48 -2.63 -16.63 4.02
CA GLU A 48 -3.51 -16.80 5.19
C GLU A 48 -3.81 -18.28 5.46
N ALA A 49 -4.21 -19.02 4.41
CA ALA A 49 -4.50 -20.46 4.50
C ALA A 49 -3.28 -21.27 4.95
N SER A 50 -2.09 -20.91 4.46
CA SER A 50 -0.82 -21.55 4.83
C SER A 50 -0.37 -21.16 6.24
N GLY A 51 -0.61 -19.91 6.64
CA GLY A 51 -0.26 -19.39 7.96
C GLY A 51 -0.95 -20.15 9.09
N GLY A 52 -2.23 -20.48 8.94
CA GLY A 52 -2.95 -21.31 9.92
C GLY A 52 -2.37 -22.72 10.08
N LEU A 53 -1.81 -23.31 9.02
CA LEU A 53 -1.10 -24.60 9.10
C LEU A 53 0.25 -24.46 9.81
N LEU A 54 0.99 -23.39 9.52
CA LEU A 54 2.28 -23.09 10.15
C LEU A 54 2.11 -22.87 11.66
N GLN A 55 1.08 -22.13 12.06
CA GLN A 55 0.75 -21.91 13.45
C GLN A 55 0.43 -23.21 14.19
N ARG A 56 -0.35 -24.11 13.57
CA ARG A 56 -0.67 -25.43 14.15
C ARG A 56 0.56 -26.33 14.28
N ARG A 57 1.49 -26.25 13.32
CA ARG A 57 2.74 -27.04 13.32
C ARG A 57 3.71 -26.57 14.41
N LEU A 58 3.79 -25.26 14.62
CA LEU A 58 4.75 -24.63 15.54
C LEU A 58 4.14 -24.23 16.89
N GLY A 59 2.84 -24.50 17.12
CA GLY A 59 2.14 -24.10 18.33
C GLY A 59 2.03 -22.58 18.51
N LEU A 60 2.08 -21.82 17.42
CA LEU A 60 2.06 -20.36 17.45
C LEU A 60 0.63 -19.82 17.56
N PRO A 61 0.43 -18.66 18.21
CA PRO A 61 -0.88 -18.02 18.29
C PRO A 61 -1.43 -17.62 16.91
N ASP A 62 -2.75 -17.50 16.80
CA ASP A 62 -3.44 -17.03 15.59
C ASP A 62 -2.97 -15.64 15.12
N ALA A 63 -2.56 -14.80 16.09
CA ALA A 63 -1.99 -13.49 15.86
C ALA A 63 -0.73 -13.50 14.97
N THR A 64 -0.02 -14.62 14.83
CA THR A 64 1.19 -14.68 14.00
C THR A 64 0.90 -14.39 12.52
N THR A 65 -0.23 -14.86 11.98
CA THR A 65 -0.61 -14.55 10.59
C THR A 65 -0.96 -13.07 10.43
N LEU A 66 -1.68 -12.50 11.40
CA LEU A 66 -2.01 -11.07 11.42
C LEU A 66 -0.75 -10.18 11.47
N ILE A 67 0.25 -10.57 12.26
CA ILE A 67 1.53 -9.86 12.33
C ILE A 67 2.27 -9.95 10.98
N LEU A 68 2.25 -11.11 10.32
CA LEU A 68 2.85 -11.27 9.00
C LEU A 68 2.17 -10.36 7.96
N GLU A 69 0.85 -10.31 7.94
CA GLU A 69 0.06 -9.42 7.10
C GLU A 69 0.43 -7.94 7.35
N GLY A 70 0.52 -7.53 8.62
CA GLY A 70 0.94 -6.18 9.01
C GLY A 70 2.38 -5.85 8.58
N LEU A 71 3.30 -6.82 8.64
CA LEU A 71 4.68 -6.65 8.17
C LEU A 71 4.74 -6.50 6.64
N LEU A 72 3.98 -7.31 5.91
CA LEU A 72 3.87 -7.19 4.45
C LEU A 72 3.33 -5.81 4.06
N PHE A 73 2.27 -5.36 4.73
CA PHE A 73 1.70 -4.04 4.51
C PHE A 73 2.70 -2.93 4.81
N THR A 74 3.38 -3.00 5.96
CA THR A 74 4.37 -1.99 6.37
C THR A 74 5.55 -1.95 5.39
N ASN A 75 6.05 -3.10 4.94
CA ASN A 75 7.13 -3.18 3.95
C ASN A 75 6.71 -2.59 2.59
N LEU A 76 5.49 -2.88 2.15
CA LEU A 76 4.92 -2.31 0.92
C LEU A 76 4.83 -0.77 1.02
N LEU A 77 4.27 -0.25 2.11
CA LEU A 77 4.15 1.19 2.35
C LEU A 77 5.53 1.85 2.44
N LEU A 78 6.48 1.20 3.11
CA LEU A 78 7.85 1.69 3.21
C LEU A 78 8.48 1.84 1.82
N TRP A 79 8.30 0.85 0.94
CA TRP A 79 8.81 0.92 -0.42
C TRP A 79 8.19 2.04 -1.24
N GLU A 80 6.86 2.21 -1.19
CA GLU A 80 6.19 3.32 -1.88
C GLU A 80 6.63 4.68 -1.33
N ALA A 81 6.72 4.82 0.00
CA ALA A 81 7.14 6.05 0.64
C ALA A 81 8.60 6.41 0.33
N LEU A 82 9.52 5.43 0.35
CA LEU A 82 10.92 5.66 0.00
C LEU A 82 11.07 6.03 -1.48
N GLY A 83 10.43 5.26 -2.39
CA GLY A 83 10.52 5.49 -3.82
C GLY A 83 10.05 6.90 -4.21
N GLY A 84 8.90 7.33 -3.68
CA GLY A 84 8.37 8.67 -3.92
C GLY A 84 9.29 9.78 -3.40
N ARG A 85 9.87 9.61 -2.21
CA ARG A 85 10.78 10.60 -1.62
C ARG A 85 12.10 10.70 -2.38
N ILE A 86 12.70 9.58 -2.74
CA ILE A 86 13.97 9.56 -3.49
C ILE A 86 13.77 10.19 -4.88
N ALA A 87 12.67 9.87 -5.56
CA ALA A 87 12.34 10.48 -6.85
C ALA A 87 12.15 12.00 -6.73
N ALA A 88 11.41 12.46 -5.72
CA ALA A 88 11.20 13.89 -5.47
C ALA A 88 12.51 14.64 -5.14
N TRP A 89 13.42 14.00 -4.38
CA TRP A 89 14.73 14.56 -4.08
C TRP A 89 15.60 14.66 -5.34
N LYS A 90 15.60 13.64 -6.21
CA LYS A 90 16.31 13.66 -7.50
C LYS A 90 15.84 14.79 -8.42
N VAL A 91 14.53 15.01 -8.50
CA VAL A 91 13.95 16.10 -9.31
C VAL A 91 14.40 17.46 -8.80
N ARG A 92 14.39 17.68 -7.48
CA ARG A 92 14.86 18.94 -6.88
C ARG A 92 16.34 19.21 -7.14
N LEU A 93 17.19 18.18 -7.09
CA LEU A 93 18.63 18.31 -7.35
C LEU A 93 18.93 18.57 -8.83
N THR A 94 18.09 18.09 -9.74
CA THR A 94 18.24 18.33 -11.19
C THR A 94 17.69 19.70 -11.61
N ALA A 95 16.82 20.31 -10.80
CA ALA A 95 16.10 21.54 -11.13
C ALA A 95 16.87 22.86 -10.85
N SER A 96 18.17 22.86 -10.58
CA SER A 96 18.95 24.10 -10.43
C SER A 96 20.38 23.92 -10.98
N PRO A 97 20.95 24.83 -11.82
CA PRO A 97 20.53 26.19 -12.17
C PRO A 97 20.66 26.48 -13.70
N ALA A 98 19.67 26.17 -14.54
CA ALA A 98 19.69 26.55 -15.96
C ALA A 98 19.09 27.95 -16.24
N SER A 99 18.61 28.65 -15.21
CA SER A 99 17.97 29.97 -15.32
C SER A 99 18.90 31.15 -15.05
N LEU A 100 20.17 30.92 -14.71
CA LEU A 100 21.14 31.99 -14.42
C LEU A 100 21.92 32.49 -15.65
N ASP A 101 21.81 31.83 -16.80
CA ASP A 101 22.60 32.18 -18.01
C ASP A 101 21.84 33.06 -19.02
N LYS A 102 20.50 33.00 -19.06
CA LYS A 102 19.70 33.78 -20.03
C LYS A 102 19.52 35.26 -19.68
N GLY A 103 19.88 35.67 -18.47
CA GLY A 103 19.83 37.07 -18.01
C GLY A 103 21.13 37.85 -18.25
N ALA A 104 22.26 37.18 -18.39
CA ALA A 104 23.58 37.83 -18.55
C ALA A 104 23.91 38.18 -20.01
N LEU A 105 23.20 37.59 -20.99
CA LEU A 105 23.48 37.76 -22.42
C LEU A 105 22.55 38.76 -23.13
N GLN A 106 21.68 39.48 -22.40
CA GLN A 106 20.77 40.48 -22.98
C GLN A 106 21.18 41.94 -22.70
N HIS A 107 22.32 42.16 -22.04
CA HIS A 107 22.90 43.49 -21.80
C HIS A 107 24.37 43.56 -22.24
N GLY A 108 24.62 43.31 -23.53
CA GLY A 108 25.91 43.54 -24.20
C GLY A 108 25.71 44.34 -25.47
#